data_AF-A0A2G5EZV5-F1
#
_entry.id   AF-A0A2G5EZV5-F1
#
_cell.length_a   1.000
_cell.length_b   1.000
_cell.length_c   1.000
_cell.angle_alpha   90.00
_cell.angle_beta   90.00
_cell.angle_gamma   90.00
#
_symmetry.space_group_name_H-M   'P 1'
#
loop_
_entity.id
_entity.type
_entity.pdbx_description
1 polymer ?
#
loop_
_entity_poly.entity_id
_entity_poly.type
_entity_poly.pdbx_seq_one_letter_code
_entity_poly.pdbx_strand_id
1 'polypeptide(L)'
;MSNPKFERMPSLRERVEDTLFAHRNELVSLLSRYVDQGKGILQPHNIIDELDIAIGKECGQKLKDSPFTDVLKSAQEAIVLPPFVALAVRPRPGVWEYVRVDISELTVEQLTVSEYLLFKEELVDGESTDKYALELDFEPFNASFPRPSRSSSIGNGVQFLNRHLSSSMFRNKDCLEPLVKFLRGHKHDGYVMMLNDRIHNVSRLQSALVKAEDYLSTLSPDTPYSDFEYKFQEWGFERGWGDNAKRVSEMVHLLLDILQAPEPSILECFLGRIPMVFNVVIVSPHGYFGQANVLGLPDTGGQIVYILDQVRALEKEMLMKIQKQGLAFSPRILIVTRLIPDSKGTTCNQRLEKITGTQHTHILRVPFRSDKGILRKWISRFDVWPYLETFTEDAASEISAELHGLPDLIVGNYSDGNLVASLLSFKLGITQCNIAHALEKTKYPDSDIYWRKFDEKYHFSCQFTADIIAMNNADFIITSTYQEIAGSKHTVGQYESHTAFTLPGLYRVVHGVDVFDPKFNIVSPGADMEIYFPYTEKEKRLTSLHDSIASMLYDPEQNEVHM
;
A
#
# COMPACT_ATOMS: atom_id res chain seq x y z
N MET A 1 20.66 -33.47 -33.16
CA MET A 1 19.49 -32.81 -32.54
C MET A 1 19.95 -31.45 -32.07
N SER A 2 19.59 -30.41 -32.80
CA SER A 2 19.96 -29.02 -32.53
C SER A 2 19.28 -28.53 -31.26
N ASN A 3 20.06 -28.01 -30.31
CA ASN A 3 19.56 -27.21 -29.20
C ASN A 3 18.62 -26.12 -29.75
N PRO A 4 17.40 -25.96 -29.22
CA PRO A 4 16.63 -24.75 -29.50
C PRO A 4 17.43 -23.58 -28.92
N LYS A 5 18.02 -22.78 -29.81
CA LYS A 5 18.53 -21.46 -29.45
C LYS A 5 17.34 -20.70 -28.86
N PHE A 6 17.46 -20.23 -27.62
CA PHE A 6 16.58 -19.19 -27.12
C PHE A 6 16.76 -17.99 -28.06
N GLU A 7 15.84 -17.82 -29.01
CA GLU A 7 15.76 -16.60 -29.81
C GLU A 7 15.47 -15.45 -28.85
N ARG A 8 16.34 -14.43 -28.91
CA ARG A 8 16.16 -13.17 -28.18
C ARG A 8 14.77 -12.64 -28.52
N MET A 9 13.91 -12.41 -27.53
CA MET A 9 12.64 -11.72 -27.81
C MET A 9 12.98 -10.35 -28.42
N PRO A 10 12.49 -10.04 -29.64
CA PRO A 10 12.76 -8.77 -30.27
C PRO A 10 12.21 -7.63 -29.41
N SER A 11 12.98 -6.55 -29.30
CA SER A 11 12.58 -5.33 -28.59
C SER A 11 11.30 -4.75 -29.21
N LEU A 12 10.56 -3.92 -28.46
CA LEU A 12 9.35 -3.27 -28.98
C LEU A 12 9.63 -2.52 -30.28
N ARG A 13 10.76 -1.81 -30.31
CA ARG A 13 11.22 -1.09 -31.50
C ARG A 13 11.36 -2.03 -32.69
N GLU A 14 12.10 -3.13 -32.56
CA GLU A 14 12.28 -4.11 -33.64
C GLU A 14 10.93 -4.68 -34.09
N ARG A 15 10.03 -5.02 -33.15
CA ARG A 15 8.68 -5.51 -33.49
C ARG A 15 7.86 -4.50 -34.28
N VAL A 16 7.93 -3.23 -33.91
CA VAL A 16 7.19 -2.15 -34.58
C VAL A 16 7.83 -1.82 -35.94
N GLU A 17 9.15 -1.72 -36.02
CA GLU A 17 9.90 -1.49 -37.28
C GLU A 17 9.68 -2.64 -38.28
N ASP A 18 9.81 -3.89 -37.85
CA ASP A 18 9.62 -5.07 -38.70
C ASP A 18 8.19 -5.12 -39.26
N THR A 19 7.19 -4.79 -38.43
CA THR A 19 5.80 -4.77 -38.87
C THR A 19 5.52 -3.58 -39.78
N LEU A 20 6.14 -2.42 -39.52
CA LEU A 20 6.04 -1.24 -40.38
C LEU A 20 6.64 -1.50 -41.76
N PHE A 21 7.72 -2.27 -41.85
CA PHE A 21 8.28 -2.70 -43.13
C PHE A 21 7.37 -3.72 -43.85
N ALA A 22 6.78 -4.67 -43.12
CA ALA A 22 5.94 -5.73 -43.69
C ALA A 22 4.53 -5.26 -44.12
N HIS A 23 3.94 -4.28 -43.42
CA HIS A 23 2.56 -3.81 -43.59
C HIS A 23 2.47 -2.29 -43.70
N ARG A 24 3.39 -1.69 -44.47
CA ARG A 24 3.58 -0.23 -44.56
C ARG A 24 2.29 0.53 -44.87
N ASN A 25 1.56 0.12 -45.91
CA ASN A 25 0.39 0.88 -46.39
C ASN A 25 -0.74 0.87 -45.37
N GLU A 26 -0.97 -0.28 -44.74
CA GLU A 26 -2.03 -0.46 -43.78
C GLU A 26 -1.72 0.28 -42.45
N LEU A 27 -0.46 0.27 -42.03
CA LEU A 27 -0.01 1.00 -40.84
C LEU A 27 0.02 2.51 -41.03
N VAL A 28 0.49 2.99 -42.18
CA VAL A 28 0.37 4.41 -42.54
C VAL A 28 -1.10 4.83 -42.50
N SER A 29 -2.01 4.01 -43.06
CA SER A 29 -3.44 4.32 -43.04
C SER A 29 -4.02 4.35 -41.64
N LEU A 30 -3.62 3.44 -40.75
CA LEU A 30 -4.05 3.42 -39.35
C LEU A 30 -3.52 4.63 -38.58
N LEU A 31 -2.20 4.88 -38.63
CA LEU A 31 -1.58 5.98 -37.90
C LEU A 31 -2.07 7.34 -38.43
N SER A 32 -2.30 7.47 -39.73
CA SER A 32 -2.87 8.69 -40.31
C SER A 32 -4.24 8.99 -39.72
N ARG A 33 -5.08 7.98 -39.47
CA ARG A 33 -6.38 8.19 -38.79
C ARG A 33 -6.22 8.71 -37.38
N TYR A 34 -5.23 8.22 -36.63
CA TYR A 34 -4.93 8.78 -35.31
C TYR A 34 -4.54 10.26 -35.40
N VAL A 35 -3.69 10.62 -36.38
CA VAL A 35 -3.29 12.01 -36.61
C VAL A 35 -4.43 12.88 -37.13
N ASP A 36 -5.33 12.33 -37.95
CA ASP A 36 -6.51 13.03 -38.48
C ASP A 36 -7.51 13.41 -37.38
N GLN A 37 -7.51 12.71 -36.24
CA GLN A 37 -8.30 13.09 -35.05
C GLN A 37 -7.75 14.35 -34.36
N GLY A 38 -6.54 14.79 -34.72
CA GLY A 38 -5.91 16.00 -34.22
C GLY A 38 -5.08 15.79 -32.96
N LYS A 39 -4.58 16.90 -32.41
CA LYS A 39 -3.76 16.93 -31.19
C LYS A 39 -4.56 16.44 -29.98
N GLY A 40 -4.12 15.35 -29.35
CA GLY A 40 -4.85 14.77 -28.21
C GLY A 40 -4.25 13.51 -27.59
N ILE A 41 -4.97 12.96 -26.61
CA ILE A 41 -4.70 11.66 -25.98
C ILE A 41 -5.76 10.67 -26.47
N LEU A 42 -5.33 9.53 -26.99
CA LEU A 42 -6.20 8.43 -27.35
C LEU A 42 -6.17 7.37 -26.25
N GLN A 43 -7.35 7.01 -25.77
CA GLN A 43 -7.52 5.96 -24.76
C GLN A 43 -7.54 4.58 -25.43
N PRO A 44 -7.36 3.47 -24.69
CA PRO A 44 -7.26 2.12 -25.27
C PRO A 44 -8.42 1.76 -26.20
N HIS A 45 -9.64 2.15 -25.82
CA HIS A 45 -10.82 1.89 -26.66
C HIS A 45 -10.75 2.65 -28.00
N ASN A 46 -10.27 3.90 -28.03
CA ASN A 46 -10.11 4.64 -29.27
C ASN A 46 -9.03 4.02 -30.18
N ILE A 47 -7.93 3.54 -29.58
CA ILE A 47 -6.85 2.85 -30.31
C ILE A 47 -7.40 1.58 -30.96
N ILE A 48 -8.16 0.78 -30.21
CA ILE A 48 -8.73 -0.49 -30.66
C ILE A 48 -9.84 -0.27 -31.69
N ASP A 49 -10.73 0.71 -31.49
CA ASP A 49 -11.83 0.99 -32.41
C ASP A 49 -11.30 1.32 -33.82
N GLU A 50 -10.29 2.19 -33.92
CA GLU A 50 -9.68 2.51 -35.22
C GLU A 50 -8.92 1.34 -35.82
N LEU A 51 -8.29 0.50 -34.99
CA LEU A 51 -7.65 -0.73 -35.42
C LEU A 51 -8.68 -1.69 -36.02
N ASP A 52 -9.84 -1.86 -35.39
CA ASP A 52 -10.92 -2.72 -35.90
C ASP A 52 -11.52 -2.18 -37.20
N ILE A 53 -11.68 -0.86 -37.33
CA ILE A 53 -12.12 -0.23 -38.59
C ILE A 53 -11.06 -0.40 -39.70
N ALA A 54 -9.76 -0.38 -39.36
CA ALA A 54 -8.68 -0.63 -40.32
C ALA A 54 -8.66 -2.11 -40.75
N ILE A 55 -8.88 -3.05 -39.83
CA ILE A 55 -8.95 -4.49 -40.10
C ILE A 55 -10.20 -4.85 -40.92
N GLY A 56 -11.33 -4.18 -40.70
CA GLY A 56 -12.60 -4.44 -41.39
C GLY A 56 -12.63 -4.10 -42.89
N LYS A 57 -11.63 -3.38 -43.42
CA LYS A 57 -11.47 -3.10 -44.86
C LYS A 57 -10.76 -4.27 -45.56
N GLU A 58 -11.00 -4.49 -46.86
CA GLU A 58 -10.48 -5.67 -47.63
C GLU A 58 -8.96 -5.87 -47.55
N CYS A 59 -8.16 -4.81 -47.33
CA CYS A 59 -6.71 -4.91 -47.12
C CYS A 59 -6.28 -5.24 -45.67
N GLY A 60 -7.17 -5.12 -44.69
CA GLY A 60 -6.87 -5.19 -43.24
C GLY A 60 -6.78 -6.61 -42.65
N GLN A 61 -7.19 -7.65 -43.38
CA GLN A 61 -7.12 -9.04 -42.87
C GLN A 61 -5.68 -9.50 -42.57
N LYS A 62 -4.68 -8.93 -43.24
CA LYS A 62 -3.26 -9.23 -43.02
C LYS A 62 -2.70 -8.65 -41.72
N LEU A 63 -3.35 -7.61 -41.16
CA LEU A 63 -2.97 -6.99 -39.89
C LEU A 63 -3.48 -7.78 -38.68
N LYS A 64 -4.55 -8.57 -38.84
CA LYS A 64 -5.26 -9.20 -37.72
C LYS A 64 -4.37 -10.09 -36.85
N ASP A 65 -3.43 -10.80 -37.48
CA ASP A 65 -2.48 -11.71 -36.82
C ASP A 65 -1.06 -11.12 -36.76
N SER A 66 -0.90 -9.81 -36.97
CA SER A 66 0.41 -9.17 -36.96
C SER A 66 0.93 -8.92 -35.53
N PRO A 67 2.26 -8.99 -35.29
CA PRO A 67 2.87 -8.66 -33.99
C PRO A 67 2.56 -7.24 -33.49
N PHE A 68 2.24 -6.31 -34.40
CA PHE A 68 1.87 -4.94 -34.06
C PHE A 68 0.45 -4.81 -33.53
N THR A 69 -0.49 -5.65 -33.98
CA THR A 69 -1.83 -5.72 -33.40
C THR A 69 -1.77 -6.08 -31.92
N ASP A 70 -0.86 -6.97 -31.52
CA ASP A 70 -0.62 -7.28 -30.11
C ASP A 70 0.00 -6.11 -29.33
N VAL A 71 0.84 -5.31 -29.98
CA VAL A 71 1.39 -4.07 -29.40
C VAL A 71 0.26 -3.06 -29.14
N LEU A 72 -0.60 -2.81 -30.14
CA LEU A 72 -1.72 -1.88 -30.00
C LEU A 72 -2.75 -2.36 -28.96
N LYS A 73 -3.05 -3.66 -28.91
CA LYS A 73 -3.92 -4.24 -27.86
C LYS A 73 -3.32 -4.12 -26.45
N SER A 74 -2.01 -3.94 -26.35
CA SER A 74 -1.29 -3.74 -25.10
C SER A 74 -1.00 -2.26 -24.81
N ALA A 75 -1.32 -1.35 -25.74
CA ALA A 75 -1.17 0.08 -25.55
C ALA A 75 -2.19 0.59 -24.53
N GLN A 76 -1.71 1.34 -23.54
CA GLN A 76 -2.53 1.93 -22.48
C GLN A 76 -2.97 3.36 -22.81
N GLU A 77 -2.19 4.08 -23.60
CA GLU A 77 -2.54 5.38 -24.16
C GLU A 77 -1.66 5.69 -25.38
N ALA A 78 -2.17 6.56 -26.25
CA ALA A 78 -1.39 7.15 -27.34
C ALA A 78 -1.46 8.67 -27.28
N ILE A 79 -0.32 9.34 -27.38
CA ILE A 79 -0.22 10.79 -27.47
C ILE A 79 -0.02 11.16 -28.94
N VAL A 80 -0.89 12.04 -29.45
CA VAL A 80 -0.87 12.47 -30.84
C VAL A 80 -0.44 13.94 -30.91
N LEU A 81 0.73 14.18 -31.49
CA LEU A 81 1.26 15.51 -31.82
C LEU A 81 1.71 15.46 -33.29
N PRO A 82 0.85 15.85 -34.26
CA PRO A 82 1.15 15.68 -35.67
C PRO A 82 2.53 16.26 -36.06
N PRO A 83 3.38 15.52 -36.78
CA PRO A 83 3.14 14.21 -37.44
C PRO A 83 3.43 12.97 -36.57
N PHE A 84 3.71 13.13 -35.28
CA PHE A 84 4.15 12.08 -34.37
C PHE A 84 3.00 11.43 -33.59
N VAL A 85 3.13 10.12 -33.38
CA VAL A 85 2.29 9.33 -32.47
C VAL A 85 3.18 8.59 -31.49
N ALA A 86 3.05 8.87 -30.19
CA ALA A 86 3.77 8.17 -29.14
C ALA A 86 2.83 7.19 -28.40
N LEU A 87 3.25 5.94 -28.27
CA LEU A 87 2.50 4.85 -27.65
C LEU A 87 3.15 4.47 -26.31
N ALA A 88 2.35 4.43 -25.24
CA ALA A 88 2.71 3.77 -23.99
C ALA A 88 2.20 2.32 -24.02
N VAL A 89 3.11 1.37 -24.14
CA VAL A 89 2.79 -0.06 -24.30
C VAL A 89 3.08 -0.77 -22.99
N ARG A 90 2.12 -1.60 -22.56
CA ARG A 90 2.23 -2.40 -21.34
C ARG A 90 2.09 -3.89 -21.66
N PRO A 91 3.17 -4.58 -22.06
CA PRO A 91 3.11 -5.99 -22.46
C PRO A 91 2.65 -6.93 -21.33
N ARG A 92 2.99 -6.57 -20.08
CA ARG A 92 2.59 -7.31 -18.88
C ARG A 92 2.56 -6.37 -17.66
N PRO A 93 1.87 -6.76 -16.57
CA PRO A 93 1.85 -5.96 -15.36
C PRO A 93 3.24 -5.64 -14.81
N GLY A 94 3.49 -4.35 -14.57
CA GLY A 94 4.74 -3.77 -14.11
C GLY A 94 5.80 -3.56 -15.19
N VAL A 95 5.52 -3.83 -16.46
CA VAL A 95 6.48 -3.63 -17.56
C VAL A 95 5.91 -2.70 -18.60
N TRP A 96 6.65 -1.63 -18.84
CA TRP A 96 6.28 -0.54 -19.74
C TRP A 96 7.36 -0.32 -20.78
N GLU A 97 6.93 -0.02 -21.99
CA GLU A 97 7.79 0.31 -23.12
C GLU A 97 7.15 1.48 -23.87
N TYR A 98 7.95 2.46 -24.26
CA TYR A 98 7.48 3.69 -24.91
C TYR A 98 8.10 3.79 -26.30
N VAL A 99 7.27 4.05 -27.31
CA VAL A 99 7.72 4.22 -28.69
C VAL A 99 7.06 5.42 -29.34
N ARG A 100 7.78 6.11 -30.19
CA ARG A 100 7.27 7.18 -31.05
C ARG A 100 7.39 6.77 -32.50
N VAL A 101 6.37 7.06 -33.29
CA VAL A 101 6.35 6.85 -34.73
C VAL A 101 6.15 8.18 -35.43
N ASP A 102 7.05 8.52 -36.36
CA ASP A 102 6.86 9.61 -37.30
C ASP A 102 6.11 9.07 -38.53
N ILE A 103 4.93 9.60 -38.82
CA ILE A 103 4.13 9.12 -39.97
C ILE A 103 4.71 9.62 -41.30
N SER A 104 5.38 10.76 -41.31
CA SER A 104 5.93 11.37 -42.53
C SER A 104 7.17 10.62 -43.01
N GLU A 105 8.08 10.33 -42.08
CA GLU A 105 9.33 9.63 -42.37
C GLU A 105 9.25 8.11 -42.19
N LEU A 106 8.21 7.62 -41.51
CA LEU A 106 8.01 6.22 -41.13
C LEU A 106 9.16 5.65 -40.31
N THR A 107 9.69 6.48 -39.43
CA THR A 107 10.72 6.12 -38.47
C THR A 107 10.09 5.78 -37.13
N VAL A 108 10.71 4.82 -36.43
CA VAL A 108 10.27 4.37 -35.11
C VAL A 108 11.42 4.60 -34.13
N GLU A 109 11.10 5.28 -33.05
CA GLU A 109 12.06 5.61 -32.01
C GLU A 109 11.58 5.03 -30.69
N GLN A 110 12.48 4.35 -29.97
CA GLN A 110 12.22 3.94 -28.60
C GLN A 110 12.49 5.13 -27.68
N LEU A 111 11.51 5.47 -26.85
CA LEU A 111 11.62 6.56 -25.89
C LEU A 111 11.97 6.02 -24.50
N THR A 112 12.77 6.79 -23.78
CA THR A 112 12.85 6.70 -22.32
C THR A 112 11.57 7.24 -21.68
N VAL A 113 11.38 6.96 -20.39
CA VAL A 113 10.23 7.48 -19.64
C VAL A 113 10.22 9.02 -19.66
N SER A 114 11.36 9.66 -19.41
CA SER A 114 11.49 11.11 -19.43
C SER A 114 11.14 11.71 -20.79
N GLU A 115 11.61 11.12 -21.89
CA GLU A 115 11.29 11.57 -23.25
C GLU A 115 9.80 11.42 -23.58
N TYR A 116 9.18 10.31 -23.16
CA TYR A 116 7.75 10.12 -23.33
C TYR A 116 6.92 11.14 -22.54
N LEU A 117 7.30 11.41 -21.28
CA LEU A 117 6.61 12.39 -20.44
C LEU A 117 6.83 13.83 -20.93
N LEU A 118 8.01 14.18 -21.43
CA LEU A 118 8.26 15.44 -22.14
C LEU A 118 7.29 15.61 -23.32
N PHE A 119 7.18 14.58 -24.15
CA PHE A 119 6.26 14.60 -25.30
C PHE A 119 4.79 14.73 -24.85
N LYS A 120 4.43 14.14 -23.70
CA LYS A 120 3.11 14.31 -23.09
C LYS A 120 2.89 15.74 -22.59
N GLU A 121 3.90 16.39 -22.00
CA GLU A 121 3.82 17.80 -21.56
C GLU A 121 3.62 18.77 -22.73
N GLU A 122 4.25 18.52 -23.88
CA GLU A 122 4.08 19.32 -25.11
C GLU A 122 2.63 19.36 -25.60
N LEU A 123 1.82 18.37 -25.21
CA LEU A 123 0.39 18.38 -25.46
C LEU A 123 -0.32 19.57 -24.80
N VAL A 124 0.09 19.93 -23.60
CA VAL A 124 -0.59 20.95 -22.78
C VAL A 124 0.11 22.30 -22.89
N ASP A 125 1.43 22.32 -22.68
CA ASP A 125 2.20 23.55 -22.55
C ASP A 125 2.84 24.01 -23.87
N GLY A 126 2.82 23.17 -24.91
CA GLY A 126 3.61 23.37 -26.12
C GLY A 126 5.08 23.00 -25.88
N GLU A 127 5.99 23.38 -26.79
CA GLU A 127 7.41 23.09 -26.63
C GLU A 127 7.95 23.63 -25.31
N SER A 128 8.40 22.73 -24.44
CA SER A 128 8.95 23.09 -23.14
C SER A 128 10.28 23.82 -23.32
N THR A 129 10.40 24.98 -22.67
CA THR A 129 11.65 25.77 -22.65
C THR A 129 12.49 25.53 -21.40
N ASP A 130 11.97 24.79 -20.42
CA ASP A 130 12.66 24.54 -19.16
C ASP A 130 13.52 23.28 -19.22
N LYS A 131 14.84 23.50 -19.30
CA LYS A 131 15.84 22.43 -19.32
C LYS A 131 16.11 21.83 -17.93
N TYR A 132 15.58 22.43 -16.87
CA TYR A 132 15.87 22.06 -15.48
C TYR A 132 14.60 21.70 -14.68
N ALA A 133 13.54 21.28 -15.39
CA ALA A 133 12.33 20.76 -14.75
C ALA A 133 12.69 19.62 -13.78
N LEU A 134 12.10 19.64 -12.58
CA LEU A 134 12.38 18.65 -11.55
C LEU A 134 11.90 17.27 -11.98
N GLU A 135 12.83 16.31 -12.07
CA GLU A 135 12.53 14.89 -12.24
C GLU A 135 12.66 14.15 -10.91
N LEU A 136 11.59 13.45 -10.52
CA LEU A 136 11.56 12.55 -9.38
C LEU A 136 11.83 11.12 -9.87
N ASP A 137 13.00 10.60 -9.48
CA ASP A 137 13.44 9.24 -9.79
C ASP A 137 13.84 8.52 -8.49
N PHE A 138 12.99 7.57 -8.06
CA PHE A 138 13.22 6.75 -6.88
C PHE A 138 13.93 5.42 -7.19
N GLU A 139 14.20 5.09 -8.46
CA GLU A 139 14.83 3.82 -8.81
C GLU A 139 16.23 3.65 -8.20
N PRO A 140 17.14 4.66 -8.23
CA PRO A 140 18.49 4.54 -7.67
C PRO A 140 18.50 4.34 -6.16
N PHE A 141 17.53 4.93 -5.45
CA PHE A 141 17.42 4.83 -3.99
C PHE A 141 16.99 3.43 -3.54
N ASN A 142 16.31 2.69 -4.41
CA ASN A 142 15.83 1.33 -4.16
C ASN A 142 16.70 0.25 -4.81
N ALA A 143 17.88 0.60 -5.35
CA ALA A 143 18.74 -0.35 -6.07
C ALA A 143 19.35 -1.44 -5.17
N SER A 144 19.50 -1.16 -3.87
CA SER A 144 19.98 -2.13 -2.89
C SER A 144 18.94 -3.18 -2.51
N PHE A 145 17.65 -2.93 -2.77
CA PHE A 145 16.58 -3.85 -2.44
C PHE A 145 16.37 -4.86 -3.56
N PRO A 146 16.36 -6.17 -3.25
CA PRO A 146 16.10 -7.20 -4.24
C PRO A 146 14.65 -7.08 -4.74
N ARG A 147 14.43 -7.27 -6.05
CA ARG A 147 13.10 -7.19 -6.65
C ARG A 147 12.70 -8.50 -7.35
N PRO A 148 11.47 -8.99 -7.15
CA PRO A 148 10.91 -10.06 -7.97
C PRO A 148 10.71 -9.59 -9.42
N SER A 149 10.85 -10.49 -10.38
CA SER A 149 10.65 -10.19 -11.81
C SER A 149 9.37 -10.79 -12.41
N ARG A 150 8.66 -11.60 -11.64
CA ARG A 150 7.44 -12.30 -12.05
C ARG A 150 6.21 -11.54 -11.57
N SER A 151 5.29 -11.21 -12.48
CA SER A 151 4.06 -10.49 -12.14
C SER A 151 3.17 -11.24 -11.13
N SER A 152 3.28 -12.57 -11.05
CA SER A 152 2.60 -13.40 -10.04
C SER A 152 3.09 -13.16 -8.60
N SER A 153 4.25 -12.53 -8.43
CA SER A 153 4.84 -12.24 -7.11
C SER A 153 4.45 -10.86 -6.58
N ILE A 154 3.84 -10.00 -7.40
CA ILE A 154 3.35 -8.69 -6.98
C ILE A 154 2.33 -8.85 -5.85
N GLY A 155 2.46 -8.03 -4.81
CA GLY A 155 1.60 -8.09 -3.62
C GLY A 155 1.88 -9.24 -2.66
N ASN A 156 2.94 -10.04 -2.91
CA ASN A 156 3.42 -11.08 -1.99
C ASN A 156 4.83 -10.74 -1.47
N GLY A 157 5.04 -9.44 -1.17
CA GLY A 157 6.35 -8.89 -0.86
C GLY A 157 7.01 -9.51 0.37
N VAL A 158 6.26 -9.76 1.45
CA VAL A 158 6.78 -10.40 2.68
C VAL A 158 7.35 -11.80 2.41
N GLN A 159 6.71 -12.59 1.54
CA GLN A 159 7.20 -13.92 1.19
C GLN A 159 8.53 -13.84 0.43
N PHE A 160 8.68 -12.82 -0.42
CA PHE A 160 9.93 -12.57 -1.14
C PHE A 160 11.03 -12.10 -0.18
N LEU A 161 10.70 -11.18 0.73
CA LEU A 161 11.63 -10.69 1.75
C LEU A 161 12.09 -11.82 2.68
N ASN A 162 11.18 -12.70 3.13
CA ASN A 162 11.51 -13.87 3.94
C ASN A 162 12.51 -14.80 3.23
N ARG A 163 12.32 -15.05 1.91
CA ARG A 163 13.28 -15.80 1.09
C ARG A 163 14.64 -15.12 1.00
N HIS A 164 14.65 -13.81 0.82
CA HIS A 164 15.88 -13.05 0.75
C HIS A 164 16.64 -13.05 2.08
N LEU A 165 15.97 -12.76 3.19
CA LEU A 165 16.55 -12.75 4.53
C LEU A 165 17.09 -14.13 4.92
N SER A 166 16.30 -15.19 4.74
CA SER A 166 16.75 -16.58 4.99
C SER A 166 17.98 -16.93 4.14
N SER A 167 17.99 -16.60 2.84
CA SER A 167 19.16 -16.85 2.00
C SER A 167 20.38 -16.02 2.41
N SER A 168 20.20 -14.80 2.90
CA SER A 168 21.29 -13.94 3.36
C SER A 168 21.91 -14.47 4.67
N MET A 169 21.06 -14.84 5.63
CA MET A 169 21.44 -15.45 6.90
C MET A 169 22.15 -16.79 6.71
N PHE A 170 21.74 -17.59 5.70
CA PHE A 170 22.40 -18.86 5.40
C PHE A 170 23.81 -18.67 4.81
N ARG A 171 24.01 -17.65 3.97
CA ARG A 171 25.30 -17.39 3.29
C ARG A 171 26.34 -16.75 4.20
N ASN A 172 25.92 -15.87 5.11
CA ASN A 172 26.82 -15.16 6.01
C ASN A 172 26.29 -15.18 7.45
N LYS A 173 27.04 -15.80 8.35
CA LYS A 173 26.69 -15.87 9.77
C LYS A 173 26.70 -14.51 10.47
N ASP A 174 27.47 -13.54 9.96
CA ASP A 174 27.47 -12.18 10.50
C ASP A 174 26.10 -11.50 10.29
N CYS A 175 25.30 -11.95 9.31
CA CYS A 175 23.93 -11.47 9.11
C CYS A 175 22.95 -11.90 10.22
N LEU A 176 23.36 -12.78 11.15
CA LEU A 176 22.55 -13.16 12.32
C LEU A 176 22.80 -12.24 13.52
N GLU A 177 23.90 -11.48 13.56
CA GLU A 177 24.18 -10.54 14.66
C GLU A 177 23.12 -9.42 14.79
N PRO A 178 22.57 -8.85 13.70
CA PRO A 178 21.42 -7.96 13.79
C PRO A 178 20.21 -8.57 14.50
N LEU A 179 19.94 -9.87 14.34
CA LEU A 179 18.84 -10.56 15.01
C LEU A 179 19.08 -10.64 16.53
N VAL A 180 20.31 -10.94 16.96
CA VAL A 180 20.68 -10.94 18.38
C VAL A 180 20.55 -9.53 18.96
N LYS A 181 21.04 -8.51 18.24
CA LYS A 181 20.92 -7.11 18.65
C LYS A 181 19.46 -6.69 18.75
N PHE A 182 18.62 -7.10 17.81
CA PHE A 182 17.18 -6.84 17.80
C PHE A 182 16.51 -7.46 19.05
N LEU A 183 16.71 -8.75 19.29
CA LEU A 183 16.12 -9.45 20.43
C LEU A 183 16.60 -8.89 21.79
N ARG A 184 17.86 -8.46 21.89
CA ARG A 184 18.41 -7.85 23.12
C ARG A 184 17.94 -6.39 23.32
N GLY A 185 17.74 -5.67 22.24
CA GLY A 185 17.26 -4.29 22.27
C GLY A 185 15.77 -4.17 22.60
N HIS A 186 15.04 -5.29 22.56
CA HIS A 186 13.59 -5.30 22.67
C HIS A 186 13.11 -5.03 24.10
N LYS A 187 12.38 -3.92 24.26
CA LYS A 187 11.87 -3.45 25.55
C LYS A 187 10.48 -2.84 25.37
N HIS A 188 9.62 -3.01 26.37
CA HIS A 188 8.31 -2.40 26.43
C HIS A 188 8.02 -2.00 27.87
N ASP A 189 7.54 -0.76 28.10
CA ASP A 189 7.33 -0.18 29.44
C ASP A 189 8.52 -0.31 30.40
N GLY A 190 9.75 -0.25 29.85
CA GLY A 190 10.98 -0.40 30.62
C GLY A 190 11.35 -1.85 30.99
N TYR A 191 10.49 -2.82 30.69
CA TYR A 191 10.77 -4.25 30.86
C TYR A 191 11.55 -4.78 29.66
N VAL A 192 12.66 -5.46 29.94
CA VAL A 192 13.44 -6.18 28.92
C VAL A 192 12.70 -7.46 28.54
N MET A 193 12.61 -7.74 27.24
CA MET A 193 11.99 -8.95 26.72
C MET A 193 13.00 -9.77 25.92
N MET A 194 12.65 -11.03 25.67
CA MET A 194 13.43 -11.98 24.86
C MET A 194 14.82 -12.28 25.43
N LEU A 195 15.81 -11.42 25.21
CA LEU A 195 17.21 -11.63 25.61
C LEU A 195 17.70 -10.49 26.51
N ASN A 196 18.43 -10.82 27.59
CA ASN A 196 19.12 -9.83 28.41
C ASN A 196 20.61 -9.68 28.04
N ASP A 197 21.32 -8.83 28.79
CA ASP A 197 22.72 -8.45 28.52
C ASP A 197 23.74 -9.60 28.64
N ARG A 198 23.34 -10.77 29.16
CA ARG A 198 24.22 -11.97 29.21
C ARG A 198 24.52 -12.51 27.82
N ILE A 199 23.62 -12.31 26.86
CA ILE A 199 23.75 -12.80 25.48
C ILE A 199 24.15 -11.63 24.57
N HIS A 200 25.40 -11.63 24.12
CA HIS A 200 25.98 -10.53 23.34
C HIS A 200 26.39 -10.86 21.91
N ASN A 201 26.36 -12.13 21.52
CA ASN A 201 26.69 -12.62 20.17
C ASN A 201 25.96 -13.94 19.88
N VAL A 202 26.02 -14.35 18.62
CA VAL A 202 25.37 -15.58 18.14
C VAL A 202 25.89 -16.84 18.85
N SER A 203 27.18 -16.93 19.14
CA SER A 203 27.77 -18.11 19.79
C SER A 203 27.24 -18.33 21.22
N ARG A 204 27.10 -17.25 21.99
CA ARG A 204 26.50 -17.29 23.33
C ARG A 204 25.01 -17.62 23.27
N LEU A 205 24.29 -17.04 22.33
CA LEU A 205 22.87 -17.35 22.10
C LEU A 205 22.68 -18.85 21.81
N GLN A 206 23.44 -19.41 20.87
CA GLN A 206 23.36 -20.83 20.51
C GLN A 206 23.63 -21.73 21.73
N SER A 207 24.66 -21.41 22.52
CA SER A 207 25.00 -22.17 23.73
C SER A 207 23.91 -22.10 24.81
N ALA A 208 23.21 -20.97 24.93
CA ALA A 208 22.12 -20.79 25.87
C ALA A 208 20.85 -21.53 25.40
N LEU A 209 20.55 -21.51 24.10
CA LEU A 209 19.38 -22.18 23.52
C LEU A 209 19.45 -23.70 23.68
N VAL A 210 20.61 -24.32 23.44
CA VAL A 210 20.79 -25.77 23.65
C VAL A 210 20.53 -26.15 25.12
N LYS A 211 21.01 -25.35 26.07
CA LYS A 211 20.73 -25.57 27.50
C LYS A 211 19.25 -25.41 27.84
N ALA A 212 18.58 -24.45 27.21
CA ALA A 212 17.15 -24.23 27.39
C ALA A 212 16.34 -25.40 26.83
N GLU A 213 16.67 -25.88 25.63
CA GLU A 213 16.05 -27.05 24.99
C GLU A 213 16.17 -28.30 25.87
N ASP A 214 17.38 -28.65 26.32
CA ASP A 214 17.64 -29.80 27.19
C ASP A 214 16.79 -29.73 28.46
N TYR A 215 16.71 -28.56 29.10
CA TYR A 215 15.95 -28.40 30.32
C TYR A 215 14.44 -28.44 30.11
N LEU A 216 13.92 -27.78 29.07
CA LEU A 216 12.49 -27.81 28.73
C LEU A 216 12.01 -29.23 28.44
N SER A 217 12.85 -30.09 27.87
CA SER A 217 12.53 -31.50 27.61
C SER A 217 12.22 -32.30 28.89
N THR A 218 12.68 -31.82 30.06
CA THR A 218 12.44 -32.45 31.36
C THR A 218 11.15 -32.00 32.04
N LEU A 219 10.53 -30.93 31.56
CA LEU A 219 9.33 -30.33 32.16
C LEU A 219 8.05 -30.87 31.51
N SER A 220 6.93 -30.78 32.22
CA SER A 220 5.62 -31.03 31.63
C SER A 220 5.29 -29.93 30.60
N PRO A 221 4.69 -30.25 29.44
CA PRO A 221 4.32 -29.25 28.41
C PRO A 221 3.49 -28.08 28.95
N ASP A 222 2.63 -28.32 29.93
CA ASP A 222 1.71 -27.33 30.50
C ASP A 222 2.33 -26.53 31.67
N THR A 223 3.62 -26.75 31.99
CA THR A 223 4.31 -26.04 33.07
C THR A 223 4.32 -24.53 32.77
N PRO A 224 3.77 -23.66 33.64
CA PRO A 224 3.77 -22.21 33.43
C PRO A 224 5.18 -21.61 33.39
N TYR A 225 5.38 -20.55 32.60
CA TYR A 225 6.67 -19.86 32.50
C TYR A 225 7.21 -19.40 33.87
N SER A 226 6.33 -18.96 34.78
CA SER A 226 6.69 -18.51 36.13
C SER A 226 7.49 -19.53 36.94
N ASP A 227 7.28 -20.82 36.68
CA ASP A 227 7.88 -21.90 37.48
C ASP A 227 9.37 -22.10 37.14
N PHE A 228 9.79 -21.68 35.94
CA PHE A 228 11.17 -21.80 35.46
C PHE A 228 11.82 -20.49 35.03
N GLU A 229 11.12 -19.36 35.21
CA GLU A 229 11.56 -18.01 34.85
C GLU A 229 12.96 -17.67 35.40
N TYR A 230 13.19 -17.87 36.70
CA TYR A 230 14.46 -17.52 37.35
C TYR A 230 15.65 -18.25 36.70
N LYS A 231 15.47 -19.52 36.34
CA LYS A 231 16.52 -20.32 35.68
C LYS A 231 16.78 -19.85 34.25
N PHE A 232 15.73 -19.43 33.53
CA PHE A 232 15.85 -18.86 32.18
C PHE A 232 16.59 -17.52 32.19
N GLN A 233 16.30 -16.66 33.16
CA GLN A 233 16.98 -15.37 33.33
C GLN A 233 18.49 -15.53 33.58
N GLU A 234 18.90 -16.56 34.36
CA GLU A 234 20.31 -16.88 34.57
C GLU A 234 21.06 -17.21 33.26
N TRP A 235 20.37 -17.81 32.30
CA TRP A 235 20.89 -18.14 30.97
C TRP A 235 20.80 -17.01 29.95
N GLY A 236 20.04 -15.96 30.29
CA GLY A 236 19.91 -14.77 29.48
C GLY A 236 18.57 -14.60 28.79
N PHE A 237 17.56 -15.41 29.12
CA PHE A 237 16.22 -15.34 28.54
C PHE A 237 15.26 -14.62 29.48
N GLU A 238 14.66 -13.54 28.99
CA GLU A 238 13.59 -12.82 29.68
C GLU A 238 12.21 -13.30 29.20
N ARG A 239 11.11 -12.72 29.70
CA ARG A 239 9.75 -13.05 29.25
C ARG A 239 9.53 -12.76 27.76
N GLY A 240 8.52 -13.41 27.17
CA GLY A 240 8.11 -13.22 25.76
C GLY A 240 8.28 -14.43 24.85
N TRP A 241 8.78 -15.56 25.37
CA TRP A 241 8.96 -16.81 24.62
C TRP A 241 7.72 -17.70 24.60
N GLY A 242 6.82 -17.54 25.56
CA GLY A 242 5.68 -18.42 25.74
C GLY A 242 5.06 -18.32 27.13
N ASP A 243 3.79 -18.70 27.24
CA ASP A 243 3.05 -18.81 28.50
C ASP A 243 3.37 -20.10 29.27
N ASN A 244 3.69 -21.19 28.54
CA ASN A 244 4.04 -22.50 29.09
C ASN A 244 5.29 -23.11 28.44
N ALA A 245 5.82 -24.18 29.05
CA ALA A 245 7.02 -24.87 28.60
C ALA A 245 6.93 -25.37 27.14
N LYS A 246 5.76 -25.85 26.69
CA LYS A 246 5.55 -26.25 25.29
C LYS A 246 5.79 -25.09 24.34
N ARG A 247 5.18 -23.93 24.61
CA ARG A 247 5.26 -22.76 23.74
C ARG A 247 6.67 -22.17 23.71
N VAL A 248 7.31 -22.09 24.86
CA VAL A 248 8.73 -21.68 24.96
C VAL A 248 9.61 -22.64 24.16
N SER A 249 9.37 -23.95 24.29
CA SER A 249 10.10 -24.97 23.53
C SER A 249 9.93 -24.77 22.02
N GLU A 250 8.71 -24.55 21.52
CA GLU A 250 8.48 -24.24 20.10
C GLU A 250 9.29 -23.01 19.63
N MET A 251 9.32 -21.92 20.41
CA MET A 251 10.09 -20.71 20.06
C MET A 251 11.60 -20.94 20.09
N VAL A 252 12.10 -21.73 21.05
CA VAL A 252 13.52 -22.12 21.12
C VAL A 252 13.93 -22.95 19.91
N HIS A 253 13.12 -23.94 19.52
CA HIS A 253 13.37 -24.76 18.32
C HIS A 253 13.37 -23.91 17.05
N LEU A 254 12.39 -23.02 16.86
CA LEU A 254 12.36 -22.11 15.71
C LEU A 254 13.65 -21.29 15.59
N LEU A 255 14.15 -20.76 16.72
CA LEU A 255 15.37 -19.97 16.71
C LEU A 255 16.62 -20.82 16.49
N LEU A 256 16.70 -22.04 17.06
CA LEU A 256 17.78 -22.99 16.79
C LEU A 256 17.84 -23.35 15.30
N ASP A 257 16.69 -23.63 14.69
CA ASP A 257 16.58 -23.91 13.26
C ASP A 257 17.04 -22.72 12.42
N ILE A 258 16.67 -21.48 12.79
CA ILE A 258 17.17 -20.26 12.11
C ILE A 258 18.69 -20.11 12.22
N LEU A 259 19.29 -20.44 13.37
CA LEU A 259 20.73 -20.36 13.56
C LEU A 259 21.50 -21.46 12.81
N GLN A 260 20.88 -22.62 12.60
CA GLN A 260 21.51 -23.77 11.92
C GLN A 260 21.29 -23.76 10.40
N ALA A 261 20.04 -23.61 9.98
CA ALA A 261 19.59 -23.66 8.58
C ALA A 261 18.33 -22.79 8.39
N PRO A 262 18.49 -21.46 8.25
CA PRO A 262 17.35 -20.57 8.14
C PRO A 262 16.49 -20.86 6.90
N GLU A 263 15.21 -21.15 7.12
CA GLU A 263 14.19 -21.33 6.09
C GLU A 263 13.17 -20.18 6.14
N PRO A 264 12.59 -19.73 5.01
CA PRO A 264 11.65 -18.60 5.00
C PRO A 264 10.42 -18.82 5.89
N SER A 265 9.87 -20.04 5.92
CA SER A 265 8.68 -20.39 6.71
C SER A 265 8.94 -20.32 8.23
N ILE A 266 10.13 -20.80 8.64
CA ILE A 266 10.59 -20.79 10.03
C ILE A 266 10.86 -19.35 10.48
N LEU A 267 11.55 -18.55 9.65
CA LEU A 267 11.83 -17.15 9.92
C LEU A 267 10.54 -16.33 10.10
N GLU A 268 9.58 -16.52 9.19
CA GLU A 268 8.26 -15.88 9.26
C GLU A 268 7.52 -16.25 10.55
N CYS A 269 7.50 -17.55 10.88
CA CYS A 269 6.85 -18.07 12.08
C CYS A 269 7.49 -17.51 13.36
N PHE A 270 8.82 -17.42 13.41
CA PHE A 270 9.54 -16.86 14.54
C PHE A 270 9.28 -15.36 14.68
N LEU A 271 9.55 -14.56 13.65
CA LEU A 271 9.36 -13.09 13.68
C LEU A 271 7.90 -12.71 13.96
N GLY A 272 6.94 -13.43 13.37
CA GLY A 272 5.51 -13.19 13.58
C GLY A 272 4.99 -13.56 14.98
N ARG A 273 5.77 -14.34 15.75
CA ARG A 273 5.49 -14.70 17.15
C ARG A 273 6.17 -13.76 18.15
N ILE A 274 7.22 -13.04 17.79
CA ILE A 274 7.87 -12.10 18.72
C ILE A 274 6.83 -11.07 19.17
N PRO A 275 6.67 -10.84 20.48
CA PRO A 275 5.68 -9.88 20.99
C PRO A 275 6.20 -8.45 20.76
N MET A 276 5.89 -7.86 19.60
CA MET A 276 6.38 -6.53 19.19
C MET A 276 5.33 -5.44 19.27
N VAL A 277 4.07 -5.76 18.97
CA VAL A 277 3.03 -4.76 18.71
C VAL A 277 2.07 -4.69 19.91
N PHE A 278 2.22 -3.65 20.73
CA PHE A 278 1.40 -3.37 21.91
C PHE A 278 0.64 -2.05 21.76
N ASN A 279 1.30 -1.01 21.26
CA ASN A 279 0.77 0.31 21.02
C ASN A 279 0.63 0.56 19.51
N VAL A 280 -0.59 0.75 19.02
CA VAL A 280 -0.87 0.99 17.60
C VAL A 280 -1.53 2.34 17.41
N VAL A 281 -1.02 3.13 16.46
CA VAL A 281 -1.63 4.39 16.04
C VAL A 281 -2.14 4.24 14.62
N ILE A 282 -3.41 4.52 14.41
CA ILE A 282 -4.06 4.51 13.09
C ILE A 282 -4.45 5.94 12.76
N VAL A 283 -4.03 6.46 11.61
CA VAL A 283 -4.22 7.86 11.25
C VAL A 283 -5.24 7.98 10.14
N SER A 284 -6.33 8.72 10.40
CA SER A 284 -7.43 8.97 9.44
C SER A 284 -8.02 10.38 9.66
N PRO A 285 -7.35 11.45 9.20
CA PRO A 285 -7.68 12.83 9.58
C PRO A 285 -9.01 13.35 9.00
N HIS A 286 -9.28 13.15 7.71
CA HIS A 286 -10.48 13.68 7.06
C HIS A 286 -11.78 12.95 7.45
N GLY A 287 -12.91 13.54 7.02
CA GLY A 287 -14.25 12.97 7.20
C GLY A 287 -14.81 13.18 8.61
N TYR A 288 -16.00 12.64 8.84
CA TYR A 288 -16.65 12.61 10.15
C TYR A 288 -16.40 11.24 10.80
N PHE A 289 -15.27 11.09 11.48
CA PHE A 289 -14.95 9.81 12.11
C PHE A 289 -15.70 9.62 13.43
N GLY A 290 -16.57 8.61 13.47
CA GLY A 290 -17.39 8.23 14.62
C GLY A 290 -18.08 6.88 14.41
N GLN A 291 -18.79 6.40 15.42
CA GLN A 291 -19.42 5.06 15.41
C GLN A 291 -20.90 5.07 15.03
N ALA A 292 -21.56 6.24 15.08
CA ALA A 292 -22.98 6.38 14.79
C ALA A 292 -23.26 7.75 14.15
N ASN A 293 -24.30 7.81 13.32
CA ASN A 293 -24.78 9.03 12.63
C ASN A 293 -23.74 9.70 11.70
N VAL A 294 -22.73 8.96 11.24
CA VAL A 294 -21.67 9.50 10.38
C VAL A 294 -21.66 8.94 8.96
N LEU A 295 -22.09 7.70 8.75
CA LEU A 295 -22.07 7.06 7.44
C LEU A 295 -23.01 7.80 6.48
N GLY A 296 -22.46 8.18 5.31
CA GLY A 296 -23.18 8.99 4.31
C GLY A 296 -22.90 10.49 4.41
N LEU A 297 -22.24 10.97 5.47
CA LEU A 297 -21.75 12.35 5.52
C LEU A 297 -20.60 12.57 4.49
N PRO A 298 -20.32 13.81 4.08
CA PRO A 298 -19.22 14.12 3.18
C PRO A 298 -17.89 13.52 3.66
N ASP A 299 -17.16 12.92 2.72
CA ASP A 299 -15.88 12.22 2.95
C ASP A 299 -15.95 11.10 3.99
N THR A 300 -17.15 10.54 4.24
CA THR A 300 -17.38 9.50 5.25
C THR A 300 -18.04 8.27 4.64
N GLY A 301 -17.27 7.19 4.48
CA GLY A 301 -17.73 5.98 3.82
C GLY A 301 -16.98 4.72 4.25
N GLY A 302 -16.66 3.86 3.28
CA GLY A 302 -16.08 2.53 3.50
C GLY A 302 -14.79 2.52 4.32
N GLN A 303 -13.96 3.57 4.25
CA GLN A 303 -12.75 3.71 5.06
C GLN A 303 -13.03 3.65 6.57
N ILE A 304 -14.13 4.27 7.03
CA ILE A 304 -14.47 4.28 8.46
C ILE A 304 -14.90 2.88 8.89
N VAL A 305 -15.74 2.22 8.09
CA VAL A 305 -16.17 0.84 8.34
C VAL A 305 -14.97 -0.10 8.38
N TYR A 306 -14.06 0.02 7.40
CA TYR A 306 -12.82 -0.73 7.35
C TYR A 306 -12.02 -0.60 8.64
N ILE A 307 -11.75 0.63 9.09
CA ILE A 307 -10.92 0.87 10.28
C ILE A 307 -11.63 0.37 11.55
N LEU A 308 -12.94 0.59 11.70
CA LEU A 308 -13.70 0.13 12.86
C LEU A 308 -13.69 -1.40 12.99
N ASP A 309 -13.82 -2.13 11.88
CA ASP A 309 -13.75 -3.60 11.88
C ASP A 309 -12.31 -4.09 12.09
N GLN A 310 -11.34 -3.42 11.46
CA GLN A 310 -9.92 -3.70 11.60
C GLN A 310 -9.48 -3.66 13.06
N VAL A 311 -9.80 -2.60 13.81
CA VAL A 311 -9.32 -2.45 15.19
C VAL A 311 -9.92 -3.48 16.14
N ARG A 312 -11.16 -3.92 15.92
CA ARG A 312 -11.78 -5.01 16.71
C ARG A 312 -11.05 -6.33 16.51
N ALA A 313 -10.76 -6.67 15.26
CA ALA A 313 -10.00 -7.87 14.93
C ALA A 313 -8.55 -7.78 15.43
N LEU A 314 -7.92 -6.61 15.27
CA LEU A 314 -6.54 -6.37 15.68
C LEU A 314 -6.38 -6.44 17.20
N GLU A 315 -7.26 -5.82 17.98
CA GLU A 315 -7.22 -5.88 19.45
C GLU A 315 -7.32 -7.33 19.95
N LYS A 316 -8.24 -8.12 19.37
CA LYS A 316 -8.41 -9.53 19.72
C LYS A 316 -7.14 -10.35 19.44
N GLU A 317 -6.52 -10.15 18.28
CA GLU A 317 -5.28 -10.83 17.91
C GLU A 317 -4.12 -10.38 18.81
N MET A 318 -3.99 -9.09 19.10
CA MET A 318 -2.96 -8.55 20.01
C MET A 318 -3.09 -9.15 21.41
N LEU A 319 -4.29 -9.15 22.01
CA LEU A 319 -4.55 -9.76 23.32
C LEU A 319 -4.16 -11.24 23.33
N MET A 320 -4.57 -11.99 22.31
CA MET A 320 -4.23 -13.40 22.18
C MET A 320 -2.71 -13.63 22.06
N LYS A 321 -2.01 -12.83 21.25
CA LYS A 321 -0.56 -12.95 21.08
C LYS A 321 0.20 -12.61 22.36
N ILE A 322 -0.17 -11.51 23.04
CA ILE A 322 0.43 -11.11 24.31
C ILE A 322 0.27 -12.23 25.34
N GLN A 323 -0.94 -12.76 25.50
CA GLN A 323 -1.22 -13.85 26.43
C GLN A 323 -0.40 -15.10 26.10
N LYS A 324 -0.38 -15.54 24.83
CA LYS A 324 0.37 -16.72 24.39
C LYS A 324 1.88 -16.61 24.61
N GLN A 325 2.42 -15.39 24.74
CA GLN A 325 3.83 -15.17 25.04
C GLN A 325 4.14 -14.97 26.52
N GLY A 326 3.17 -15.25 27.41
CA GLY A 326 3.35 -15.18 28.86
C GLY A 326 3.46 -13.75 29.37
N LEU A 327 2.92 -12.79 28.62
CA LEU A 327 2.93 -11.37 28.96
C LEU A 327 1.57 -10.92 29.49
N ALA A 328 1.58 -9.91 30.35
CA ALA A 328 0.38 -9.34 30.97
C ALA A 328 0.17 -7.86 30.57
N PHE A 329 0.77 -7.44 29.46
CA PHE A 329 0.62 -6.08 28.97
C PHE A 329 -0.79 -5.85 28.43
N SER A 330 -1.32 -4.65 28.65
CA SER A 330 -2.58 -4.22 28.02
C SER A 330 -2.24 -3.52 26.72
N PRO A 331 -2.70 -4.02 25.55
CA PRO A 331 -2.47 -3.31 24.30
C PRO A 331 -3.21 -1.97 24.32
N ARG A 332 -2.84 -1.05 23.43
CA ARG A 332 -3.54 0.23 23.23
C ARG A 332 -3.61 0.53 21.74
N ILE A 333 -4.81 0.81 21.24
CA ILE A 333 -5.01 1.22 19.85
C ILE A 333 -5.65 2.60 19.84
N LEU A 334 -5.00 3.56 19.18
CA LEU A 334 -5.49 4.93 19.02
C LEU A 334 -5.80 5.22 17.55
N ILE A 335 -7.06 5.53 17.24
CA ILE A 335 -7.45 6.05 15.94
C ILE A 335 -7.39 7.57 16.00
N VAL A 336 -6.37 8.15 15.40
CA VAL A 336 -6.11 9.59 15.37
C VAL A 336 -6.83 10.21 14.19
N THR A 337 -7.75 11.12 14.49
CA THR A 337 -8.60 11.80 13.51
C THR A 337 -8.83 13.25 13.91
N ARG A 338 -9.49 14.03 13.06
CA ARG A 338 -9.76 15.44 13.33
C ARG A 338 -10.88 15.63 14.36
N LEU A 339 -10.67 16.55 15.31
CA LEU A 339 -11.73 17.07 16.18
C LEU A 339 -12.50 18.16 15.44
N ILE A 340 -13.82 18.00 15.33
CA ILE A 340 -14.73 18.94 14.66
C ILE A 340 -15.70 19.52 15.71
N PRO A 341 -15.40 20.69 16.31
CA PRO A 341 -16.22 21.28 17.36
C PRO A 341 -17.69 21.51 16.98
N ASP A 342 -17.96 21.91 15.74
CA ASP A 342 -19.31 22.26 15.28
C ASP A 342 -20.06 21.06 14.66
N SER A 343 -19.64 19.82 14.95
CA SER A 343 -20.33 18.60 14.48
C SER A 343 -21.64 18.37 15.24
N LYS A 344 -22.78 18.68 14.62
CA LYS A 344 -24.10 18.44 15.21
C LYS A 344 -24.55 16.99 14.96
N GLY A 345 -25.06 16.33 16.00
CA GLY A 345 -25.64 14.97 15.89
C GLY A 345 -24.62 13.83 15.89
N THR A 346 -23.32 14.12 15.95
CA THR A 346 -22.23 13.14 16.00
C THR A 346 -21.34 13.36 17.22
N THR A 347 -20.45 12.41 17.50
CA THR A 347 -19.44 12.48 18.58
C THR A 347 -18.10 13.09 18.12
N CYS A 348 -18.04 13.68 16.92
CA CYS A 348 -16.78 14.19 16.34
C CYS A 348 -16.18 15.38 17.10
N ASN A 349 -16.92 15.97 18.04
CA ASN A 349 -16.46 17.01 18.96
C ASN A 349 -15.88 16.46 20.28
N GLN A 350 -15.92 15.14 20.50
CA GLN A 350 -15.37 14.50 21.71
C GLN A 350 -13.93 14.09 21.47
N ARG A 351 -13.00 14.61 22.30
CA ARG A 351 -11.56 14.33 22.18
C ARG A 351 -11.25 12.83 22.22
N LEU A 352 -11.86 12.09 23.14
CA LEU A 352 -11.59 10.66 23.31
C LEU A 352 -12.91 9.89 23.33
N GLU A 353 -13.03 8.86 22.48
CA GLU A 353 -14.20 8.00 22.40
C GLU A 353 -13.77 6.53 22.36
N LYS A 354 -14.32 5.70 23.24
CA LYS A 354 -14.04 4.26 23.25
C LYS A 354 -14.78 3.55 22.12
N ILE A 355 -14.11 2.63 21.41
CA ILE A 355 -14.75 1.81 20.38
C ILE A 355 -15.60 0.70 21.03
N THR A 356 -16.84 0.58 20.56
CA THR A 356 -17.79 -0.44 20.99
C THR A 356 -17.31 -1.82 20.54
N GLY A 357 -17.37 -2.78 21.46
CA GLY A 357 -16.86 -4.14 21.26
C GLY A 357 -15.37 -4.30 21.57
N THR A 358 -14.70 -3.26 22.06
CA THR A 358 -13.27 -3.29 22.41
C THR A 358 -13.02 -2.93 23.87
N GLN A 359 -11.85 -3.30 24.40
CA GLN A 359 -11.44 -2.97 25.77
C GLN A 359 -10.46 -1.79 25.82
N HIS A 360 -9.53 -1.72 24.87
CA HIS A 360 -8.38 -0.83 24.88
C HIS A 360 -8.27 0.07 23.64
N THR A 361 -9.25 0.02 22.75
CA THR A 361 -9.26 0.82 21.51
C THR A 361 -10.06 2.12 21.66
N HIS A 362 -9.45 3.25 21.27
CA HIS A 362 -10.06 4.57 21.39
C HIS A 362 -9.85 5.40 20.12
N ILE A 363 -10.83 6.24 19.79
CA ILE A 363 -10.68 7.34 18.83
C ILE A 363 -10.12 8.54 19.59
N LEU A 364 -8.98 9.06 19.14
CA LEU A 364 -8.35 10.27 19.63
C LEU A 364 -8.52 11.38 18.59
N ARG A 365 -9.23 12.45 18.95
CA ARG A 365 -9.53 13.57 18.07
C ARG A 365 -8.67 14.77 18.40
N VAL A 366 -7.93 15.25 17.42
CA VAL A 366 -7.04 16.41 17.53
C VAL A 366 -7.55 17.53 16.62
N PRO A 367 -7.68 18.78 17.10
CA PRO A 367 -8.22 19.86 16.29
C PRO A 367 -7.21 20.32 15.23
N PHE A 368 -7.71 20.70 14.05
CA PHE A 368 -6.90 21.50 13.12
C PHE A 368 -6.77 22.93 13.66
N ARG A 369 -5.60 23.53 13.45
CA ARG A 369 -5.27 24.88 13.90
C ARG A 369 -4.67 25.70 12.77
N SER A 370 -4.82 27.02 12.91
CA SER A 370 -4.15 28.05 12.11
C SER A 370 -3.67 29.14 13.07
N ASP A 371 -3.00 30.17 12.54
CA ASP A 371 -2.61 31.36 13.32
C ASP A 371 -3.79 32.05 14.01
N LYS A 372 -5.03 31.83 13.52
CA LYS A 372 -6.28 32.38 14.07
C LYS A 372 -6.95 31.46 15.11
N GLY A 373 -6.33 30.33 15.45
CA GLY A 373 -6.85 29.34 16.39
C GLY A 373 -7.46 28.10 15.73
N ILE A 374 -8.32 27.39 16.48
CA ILE A 374 -8.91 26.10 16.09
C ILE A 374 -9.95 26.27 14.96
N LEU A 375 -9.84 25.42 13.94
CA LEU A 375 -10.79 25.34 12.82
C LEU A 375 -12.00 24.49 13.19
N ARG A 376 -13.15 25.15 13.34
CA ARG A 376 -14.35 24.55 13.96
C ARG A 376 -15.25 23.75 13.02
N LYS A 377 -15.29 24.13 11.74
CA LYS A 377 -16.16 23.54 10.72
C LYS A 377 -15.47 22.40 9.99
N TRP A 378 -16.24 21.48 9.43
CA TRP A 378 -15.74 20.47 8.50
C TRP A 378 -15.04 21.12 7.30
N ILE A 379 -14.02 20.42 6.79
CA ILE A 379 -13.20 20.80 5.65
C ILE A 379 -13.13 19.56 4.75
N SER A 380 -13.28 19.74 3.44
CA SER A 380 -13.18 18.61 2.51
C SER A 380 -11.78 18.01 2.57
N ARG A 381 -11.68 16.69 2.33
CA ARG A 381 -10.41 15.98 2.20
C ARG A 381 -9.48 16.58 1.13
N PHE A 382 -10.00 17.31 0.16
CA PHE A 382 -9.20 18.02 -0.84
C PHE A 382 -8.56 19.31 -0.30
N ASP A 383 -9.05 19.86 0.81
CA ASP A 383 -8.65 21.17 1.34
C ASP A 383 -7.85 21.06 2.66
N VAL A 384 -7.52 19.84 3.11
CA VAL A 384 -6.88 19.62 4.43
C VAL A 384 -5.38 19.93 4.46
N TRP A 385 -4.73 19.99 3.29
CA TRP A 385 -3.26 20.01 3.14
C TRP A 385 -2.54 21.06 3.99
N PRO A 386 -3.00 22.32 4.09
CA PRO A 386 -2.29 23.36 4.86
C PRO A 386 -2.23 23.09 6.36
N TYR A 387 -3.03 22.15 6.86
CA TYR A 387 -3.18 21.90 8.31
C TYR A 387 -2.47 20.63 8.78
N LEU A 388 -2.00 19.77 7.86
CA LEU A 388 -1.52 18.43 8.21
C LEU A 388 -0.20 18.44 8.99
N GLU A 389 0.69 19.39 8.72
CA GLU A 389 1.95 19.52 9.46
C GLU A 389 1.71 19.91 10.92
N THR A 390 0.95 20.98 11.17
CA THR A 390 0.57 21.38 12.54
C THR A 390 -0.25 20.30 13.24
N PHE A 391 -1.17 19.64 12.51
CA PHE A 391 -1.92 18.51 13.06
C PHE A 391 -1.00 17.37 13.49
N THR A 392 0.07 17.10 12.75
CA THR A 392 1.07 16.07 13.10
C THR A 392 1.77 16.40 14.40
N GLU A 393 2.21 17.64 14.58
CA GLU A 393 2.86 18.12 15.80
C GLU A 393 1.95 18.01 17.03
N ASP A 394 0.70 18.47 16.88
CA ASP A 394 -0.32 18.37 17.93
C ASP A 394 -0.66 16.90 18.23
N ALA A 395 -0.83 16.08 17.19
CA ALA A 395 -1.15 14.66 17.34
C ALA A 395 -0.03 13.88 18.02
N ALA A 396 1.24 14.15 17.70
CA ALA A 396 2.37 13.50 18.36
C ALA A 396 2.36 13.72 19.89
N SER A 397 2.03 14.94 20.31
CA SER A 397 1.93 15.30 21.73
C SER A 397 0.76 14.57 22.42
N GLU A 398 -0.41 14.55 21.79
CA GLU A 398 -1.61 13.89 22.32
C GLU A 398 -1.47 12.35 22.33
N ILE A 399 -0.87 11.76 21.30
CA ILE A 399 -0.54 10.33 21.23
C ILE A 399 0.38 9.95 22.40
N SER A 400 1.46 10.71 22.60
CA SER A 400 2.41 10.42 23.68
C SER A 400 1.75 10.50 25.06
N ALA A 401 0.82 11.45 25.26
CA ALA A 401 0.07 11.59 26.50
C ALA A 401 -0.87 10.39 26.76
N GLU A 402 -1.50 9.83 25.71
CA GLU A 402 -2.46 8.72 25.82
C GLU A 402 -1.82 7.34 25.85
N LEU A 403 -0.66 7.15 25.20
CA LEU A 403 0.06 5.87 25.20
C LEU A 403 0.97 5.68 26.41
N HIS A 404 1.37 6.77 27.09
CA HIS A 404 2.43 6.76 28.10
C HIS A 404 3.75 6.13 27.59
N GLY A 405 3.98 6.20 26.28
CA GLY A 405 5.08 5.57 25.58
C GLY A 405 5.06 5.91 24.08
N LEU A 406 5.87 5.20 23.30
CA LEU A 406 5.87 5.30 21.84
C LEU A 406 4.93 4.25 21.24
N PRO A 407 4.36 4.52 20.04
CA PRO A 407 3.70 3.48 19.26
C PRO A 407 4.73 2.47 18.74
N ASP A 408 4.34 1.21 18.61
CA ASP A 408 5.14 0.16 17.97
C ASP A 408 4.86 0.08 16.46
N LEU A 409 3.68 0.56 16.04
CA LEU A 409 3.22 0.59 14.65
C LEU A 409 2.35 1.82 14.39
N ILE A 410 2.60 2.49 13.26
CA ILE A 410 1.75 3.57 12.74
C ILE A 410 1.14 3.12 11.40
N VAL A 411 -0.18 3.24 11.27
CA VAL A 411 -0.93 2.89 10.06
C VAL A 411 -1.57 4.14 9.46
N GLY A 412 -1.04 4.61 8.34
CA GLY A 412 -1.65 5.68 7.54
C GLY A 412 -2.85 5.16 6.73
N ASN A 413 -3.89 5.98 6.62
CA ASN A 413 -5.06 5.69 5.80
C ASN A 413 -5.37 6.86 4.88
N TYR A 414 -5.50 6.59 3.58
CA TYR A 414 -5.69 7.59 2.53
C TYR A 414 -4.53 8.60 2.44
N SER A 415 -4.57 9.52 1.47
CA SER A 415 -3.47 10.44 1.17
C SER A 415 -3.06 11.32 2.37
N ASP A 416 -4.03 11.92 3.08
CA ASP A 416 -3.78 12.78 4.24
C ASP A 416 -3.27 12.00 5.45
N GLY A 417 -3.89 10.85 5.75
CA GLY A 417 -3.44 9.98 6.84
C GLY A 417 -2.08 9.36 6.57
N ASN A 418 -1.78 8.97 5.33
CA ASN A 418 -0.48 8.46 4.91
C ASN A 418 0.62 9.53 5.02
N LEU A 419 0.33 10.79 4.67
CA LEU A 419 1.29 11.89 4.86
C LEU A 419 1.59 12.13 6.34
N VAL A 420 0.54 12.24 7.18
CA VAL A 420 0.71 12.42 8.63
C VAL A 420 1.43 11.23 9.25
N ALA A 421 1.10 10.00 8.85
CA ALA A 421 1.79 8.79 9.29
C ALA A 421 3.29 8.81 8.93
N SER A 422 3.63 9.32 7.73
CA SER A 422 5.03 9.45 7.30
C SER A 422 5.80 10.43 8.16
N LEU A 423 5.20 11.58 8.48
CA LEU A 423 5.81 12.58 9.35
C LEU A 423 5.96 12.07 10.80
N LEU A 424 4.95 11.38 11.34
CA LEU A 424 5.01 10.77 12.67
C LEU A 424 6.05 9.66 12.74
N SER A 425 6.08 8.76 11.76
CA SER A 425 7.04 7.66 11.66
C SER A 425 8.47 8.19 11.62
N PHE A 426 8.75 9.18 10.76
CA PHE A 426 10.08 9.79 10.67
C PHE A 426 10.50 10.44 11.98
N LYS A 427 9.59 11.16 12.65
CA LYS A 427 9.88 11.85 13.92
C LYS A 427 10.11 10.89 15.09
N LEU A 428 9.34 9.81 15.16
CA LEU A 428 9.35 8.88 16.29
C LEU A 428 10.26 7.64 16.06
N GLY A 429 10.70 7.41 14.82
CA GLY A 429 11.49 6.23 14.43
C GLY A 429 10.70 4.93 14.49
N ILE A 430 9.42 4.96 14.09
CA ILE A 430 8.47 3.85 14.25
C ILE A 430 8.07 3.24 12.91
N THR A 431 7.90 1.91 12.88
CA THR A 431 7.46 1.17 11.70
C THR A 431 6.15 1.74 11.14
N GLN A 432 6.13 2.00 9.83
CA GLN A 432 5.00 2.59 9.12
C GLN A 432 4.35 1.61 8.13
N CYS A 433 3.04 1.49 8.23
CA CYS A 433 2.17 0.87 7.23
C CYS A 433 1.32 1.94 6.55
N ASN A 434 1.14 1.82 5.22
CA ASN A 434 0.17 2.64 4.50
C ASN A 434 -0.95 1.80 3.89
N ILE A 435 -2.17 2.32 3.95
CA ILE A 435 -3.36 1.80 3.27
C ILE A 435 -3.96 2.95 2.46
N ALA A 436 -3.90 2.89 1.14
CA ALA A 436 -4.39 3.99 0.30
C ALA A 436 -5.91 4.12 0.32
N HIS A 437 -6.65 3.01 0.39
CA HIS A 437 -8.10 2.91 0.15
C HIS A 437 -8.52 3.28 -1.28
N ALA A 438 -8.05 4.41 -1.80
CA ALA A 438 -8.19 4.85 -3.17
C ALA A 438 -7.07 5.82 -3.55
N LEU A 439 -6.66 5.80 -4.82
CA LEU A 439 -5.75 6.80 -5.39
C LEU A 439 -6.48 7.64 -6.43
N GLU A 440 -6.67 8.93 -6.13
CA GLU A 440 -7.57 9.80 -6.91
C GLU A 440 -7.10 9.99 -8.36
N LYS A 441 -5.80 9.86 -8.64
CA LYS A 441 -5.25 9.94 -10.00
C LYS A 441 -5.91 8.99 -11.00
N THR A 442 -6.34 7.81 -10.54
CA THR A 442 -7.05 6.84 -11.40
C THR A 442 -8.56 7.07 -11.45
N LYS A 443 -9.13 7.77 -10.47
CA LYS A 443 -10.56 8.10 -10.41
C LYS A 443 -10.90 9.34 -11.23
N TYR A 444 -9.94 10.22 -11.42
CA TYR A 444 -10.04 11.40 -12.28
C TYR A 444 -9.07 11.21 -13.45
N PRO A 445 -9.52 10.64 -14.59
CA PRO A 445 -8.67 10.43 -15.75
C PRO A 445 -7.99 11.73 -16.19
N ASP A 446 -6.73 11.62 -16.59
CA ASP A 446 -5.89 12.74 -17.06
C ASP A 446 -5.75 13.89 -16.05
N SER A 447 -6.05 13.65 -14.77
CA SER A 447 -5.92 14.64 -13.70
C SER A 447 -4.47 15.00 -13.39
N ASP A 448 -3.51 14.17 -13.79
CA ASP A 448 -2.08 14.50 -13.73
C ASP A 448 -1.69 15.50 -14.82
N ILE A 449 -1.90 15.16 -16.09
CA ILE A 449 -1.53 16.03 -17.21
C ILE A 449 -2.33 17.35 -17.22
N TYR A 450 -3.61 17.32 -16.83
CA TYR A 450 -4.48 18.51 -16.77
C TYR A 450 -4.67 19.05 -15.34
N TRP A 451 -3.76 18.74 -14.42
CA TRP A 451 -3.89 19.07 -12.99
C TRP A 451 -4.27 20.53 -12.72
N ARG A 452 -3.75 21.50 -13.47
CA ARG A 452 -4.04 22.93 -13.30
C ARG A 452 -5.53 23.26 -13.39
N LYS A 453 -6.31 22.51 -14.18
CA LYS A 453 -7.77 22.69 -14.31
C LYS A 453 -8.52 22.16 -13.09
N PHE A 454 -7.94 21.16 -12.42
CA PHE A 454 -8.51 20.53 -11.24
C PHE A 454 -8.04 21.20 -9.95
N ASP A 455 -6.92 21.90 -9.97
CA ASP A 455 -6.23 22.33 -8.77
C ASP A 455 -7.01 23.36 -7.95
N GLU A 456 -7.80 24.23 -8.58
CA GLU A 456 -8.67 25.19 -7.86
C GLU A 456 -9.73 24.49 -7.00
N LYS A 457 -10.16 23.27 -7.36
CA LYS A 457 -11.24 22.55 -6.69
C LYS A 457 -10.77 21.35 -5.87
N TYR A 458 -9.77 20.63 -6.36
CA TYR A 458 -9.36 19.33 -5.80
C TYR A 458 -7.93 19.34 -5.25
N HIS A 459 -7.14 20.39 -5.51
CA HIS A 459 -5.76 20.51 -5.03
C HIS A 459 -4.91 19.26 -5.30
N PHE A 460 -5.02 18.70 -6.51
CA PHE A 460 -4.32 17.47 -6.87
C PHE A 460 -2.80 17.62 -6.89
N SER A 461 -2.27 18.83 -7.08
CA SER A 461 -0.83 19.08 -6.90
C SER A 461 -0.37 18.66 -5.50
N CYS A 462 -1.09 19.06 -4.45
CA CYS A 462 -0.81 18.65 -3.07
C CYS A 462 -1.02 17.15 -2.88
N GLN A 463 -2.16 16.62 -3.36
CA GLN A 463 -2.51 15.22 -3.13
C GLN A 463 -1.51 14.25 -3.77
N PHE A 464 -1.16 14.45 -5.04
CA PHE A 464 -0.22 13.56 -5.74
C PHE A 464 1.20 13.66 -5.17
N THR A 465 1.59 14.84 -4.69
CA THR A 465 2.85 15.01 -3.94
C THR A 465 2.82 14.21 -2.65
N ALA A 466 1.74 14.31 -1.87
CA ALA A 466 1.56 13.57 -0.62
C ALA A 466 1.56 12.05 -0.83
N ASP A 467 0.88 11.59 -1.89
CA ASP A 467 0.85 10.18 -2.28
C ASP A 467 2.25 9.66 -2.59
N ILE A 468 3.05 10.37 -3.41
CA ILE A 468 4.41 9.94 -3.76
C ILE A 468 5.35 9.93 -2.55
N ILE A 469 5.27 10.95 -1.68
CA ILE A 469 6.03 11.00 -0.43
C ILE A 469 5.70 9.76 0.41
N ALA A 470 4.41 9.51 0.65
CA ALA A 470 4.01 8.46 1.56
C ALA A 470 4.23 7.05 0.99
N MET A 471 4.02 6.84 -0.31
CA MET A 471 4.33 5.57 -1.00
C MET A 471 5.78 5.15 -0.80
N ASN A 472 6.72 6.10 -0.91
CA ASN A 472 8.13 5.80 -0.80
C ASN A 472 8.62 5.71 0.66
N ASN A 473 8.03 6.48 1.57
CA ASN A 473 8.39 6.46 2.99
C ASN A 473 7.91 5.22 3.76
N ALA A 474 6.81 4.58 3.35
CA ALA A 474 6.29 3.42 4.07
C ALA A 474 7.26 2.23 4.09
N ASP A 475 7.37 1.57 5.25
CA ASP A 475 8.09 0.30 5.39
C ASP A 475 7.36 -0.83 4.66
N PHE A 476 6.02 -0.82 4.73
CA PHE A 476 5.16 -1.72 3.95
C PHE A 476 3.81 -1.10 3.61
N ILE A 477 3.23 -1.57 2.50
CA ILE A 477 1.95 -1.10 1.98
C ILE A 477 0.98 -2.28 1.96
N ILE A 478 -0.18 -2.11 2.57
CA ILE A 478 -1.28 -3.06 2.49
C ILE A 478 -2.26 -2.60 1.41
N THR A 479 -2.60 -3.52 0.50
CA THR A 479 -3.66 -3.34 -0.47
C THR A 479 -4.75 -4.39 -0.29
N SER A 480 -5.98 -4.06 -0.70
CA SER A 480 -7.11 -4.99 -0.59
C SER A 480 -7.10 -6.02 -1.71
N THR A 481 -6.54 -5.66 -2.87
CA THR A 481 -6.54 -6.50 -4.09
C THR A 481 -5.25 -6.38 -4.89
N TYR A 482 -5.00 -7.37 -5.74
CA TYR A 482 -3.95 -7.30 -6.77
C TYR A 482 -4.18 -6.16 -7.77
N GLN A 483 -5.45 -5.94 -8.14
CA GLN A 483 -5.86 -4.88 -9.07
C GLN A 483 -5.43 -3.49 -8.59
N GLU A 484 -5.49 -3.25 -7.28
CA GLU A 484 -5.04 -2.01 -6.67
C GLU A 484 -3.55 -1.73 -6.96
N ILE A 485 -2.70 -2.76 -6.96
CA ILE A 485 -1.26 -2.61 -7.23
C ILE A 485 -0.99 -2.55 -8.73
N ALA A 486 -1.26 -3.66 -9.44
CA ALA A 486 -0.82 -3.88 -10.82
C ALA A 486 -1.97 -4.20 -11.77
N GLY A 487 -3.21 -3.91 -11.37
CA GLY A 487 -4.35 -3.98 -12.26
C GLY A 487 -4.61 -5.40 -12.77
N SER A 488 -4.93 -5.48 -14.06
CA SER A 488 -5.15 -6.72 -14.77
C SER A 488 -4.15 -6.86 -15.91
N LYS A 489 -4.31 -7.88 -16.76
CA LYS A 489 -3.53 -7.98 -18.00
C LYS A 489 -3.76 -6.76 -18.92
N HIS A 490 -4.98 -6.23 -18.94
CA HIS A 490 -5.40 -5.21 -19.92
C HIS A 490 -5.48 -3.80 -19.34
N THR A 491 -5.67 -3.67 -18.03
CA THR A 491 -5.86 -2.39 -17.35
C THR A 491 -4.73 -2.15 -16.37
N VAL A 492 -4.16 -0.96 -16.38
CA VAL A 492 -3.17 -0.51 -15.38
C VAL A 492 -3.73 -0.54 -13.95
N GLY A 493 -2.87 -0.85 -12.97
CA GLY A 493 -3.21 -0.77 -11.54
C GLY A 493 -3.23 0.65 -10.98
N GLN A 494 -3.78 0.83 -9.77
CA GLN A 494 -3.81 2.15 -9.15
C GLN A 494 -2.40 2.64 -8.80
N TYR A 495 -1.63 1.84 -8.06
CA TYR A 495 -0.23 2.17 -7.76
C TYR A 495 0.63 2.17 -9.02
N GLU A 496 0.44 1.21 -9.93
CA GLU A 496 1.19 1.16 -11.20
C GLU A 496 1.04 2.44 -12.04
N SER A 497 -0.12 3.09 -12.00
CA SER A 497 -0.30 4.37 -12.69
C SER A 497 0.57 5.50 -12.13
N HIS A 498 1.15 5.34 -10.95
CA HIS A 498 2.08 6.27 -10.30
C HIS A 498 3.56 5.90 -10.56
N THR A 499 3.84 4.83 -11.31
CA THR A 499 5.22 4.49 -11.72
C THR A 499 5.82 5.62 -12.55
N ALA A 500 5.10 6.13 -13.54
CA ALA A 500 5.55 7.23 -14.39
C ALA A 500 4.38 8.15 -14.74
N PHE A 501 4.50 9.45 -14.46
CA PHE A 501 3.53 10.47 -14.83
C PHE A 501 4.15 11.87 -14.72
N THR A 502 3.43 12.89 -15.18
CA THR A 502 3.92 14.28 -15.13
C THR A 502 2.81 15.24 -14.74
N LEU A 503 3.19 16.29 -14.01
CA LEU A 503 2.37 17.45 -13.72
C LEU A 503 2.99 18.63 -14.48
N PRO A 504 2.56 18.92 -15.72
CA PRO A 504 3.21 19.92 -16.55
C PRO A 504 3.39 21.25 -15.83
N GLY A 505 4.61 21.81 -15.89
CA GLY A 505 5.03 23.03 -15.19
C GLY A 505 5.18 22.95 -13.67
N LEU A 506 5.13 21.74 -13.08
CA LEU A 506 5.43 21.52 -11.66
C LEU A 506 6.61 20.56 -11.47
N TYR A 507 6.42 19.27 -11.77
CA TYR A 507 7.50 18.26 -11.76
C TYR A 507 7.09 17.04 -12.60
N ARG A 508 8.09 16.22 -12.94
CA ARG A 508 7.94 14.94 -13.63
C ARG A 508 8.29 13.79 -12.69
N VAL A 509 7.51 12.72 -12.72
CA VAL A 509 7.80 11.48 -11.99
C VAL A 509 8.25 10.43 -12.99
N VAL A 510 9.56 10.19 -13.04
CA VAL A 510 10.19 9.23 -13.97
C VAL A 510 10.06 7.82 -13.43
N HIS A 511 10.28 7.65 -12.13
CA HIS A 511 10.06 6.39 -11.44
C HIS A 511 9.55 6.66 -10.03
N GLY A 512 8.22 6.75 -9.88
CA GLY A 512 7.56 7.10 -8.61
C GLY A 512 7.36 5.91 -7.66
N VAL A 513 6.97 4.76 -8.19
CA VAL A 513 6.77 3.53 -7.43
C VAL A 513 6.98 2.31 -8.34
N ASP A 514 7.55 1.25 -7.79
CA ASP A 514 7.71 -0.05 -8.47
C ASP A 514 6.68 -1.04 -7.93
N VAL A 515 5.81 -1.58 -8.80
CA VAL A 515 4.82 -2.60 -8.41
C VAL A 515 5.46 -3.90 -7.94
N PHE A 516 6.73 -4.14 -8.26
CA PHE A 516 7.50 -5.27 -7.78
C PHE A 516 8.14 -5.04 -6.41
N ASP A 517 8.00 -3.85 -5.81
CA ASP A 517 8.61 -3.56 -4.52
C ASP A 517 8.13 -4.56 -3.44
N PRO A 518 9.05 -5.23 -2.71
CA PRO A 518 8.72 -6.16 -1.62
C PRO A 518 7.90 -5.53 -0.48
N LYS A 519 7.74 -4.22 -0.45
CA LYS A 519 6.87 -3.54 0.53
C LYS A 519 5.37 -3.78 0.29
N PHE A 520 4.96 -4.14 -0.93
CA PHE A 520 3.55 -4.41 -1.25
C PHE A 520 3.07 -5.78 -0.74
N ASN A 521 1.98 -5.77 0.03
CA ASN A 521 1.35 -6.95 0.60
C ASN A 521 -0.18 -6.88 0.45
N ILE A 522 -0.77 -7.92 -0.14
CA ILE A 522 -2.23 -8.01 -0.29
C ILE A 522 -2.81 -8.63 0.97
N VAL A 523 -3.61 -7.85 1.72
CA VAL A 523 -4.37 -8.32 2.88
C VAL A 523 -5.81 -7.90 2.68
N SER A 524 -6.61 -8.82 2.12
CA SER A 524 -8.00 -8.53 1.76
C SER A 524 -8.87 -8.34 3.02
N PRO A 525 -9.68 -7.28 3.08
CA PRO A 525 -10.61 -7.08 4.18
C PRO A 525 -11.78 -8.06 4.11
N GLY A 526 -12.58 -8.04 5.17
CA GLY A 526 -13.87 -8.72 5.23
C GLY A 526 -14.99 -7.76 5.63
N ALA A 527 -16.16 -8.33 5.88
CA ALA A 527 -17.27 -7.64 6.53
C ALA A 527 -17.53 -8.31 7.88
N ASP A 528 -18.00 -7.56 8.86
CA ASP A 528 -18.39 -8.10 10.16
C ASP A 528 -19.48 -9.18 9.99
N MET A 529 -19.16 -10.42 10.36
CA MET A 529 -20.05 -11.58 10.23
C MET A 529 -21.19 -11.58 11.25
N GLU A 530 -21.14 -10.73 12.28
CA GLU A 530 -22.28 -10.49 13.19
C GLU A 530 -23.33 -9.59 12.53
N ILE A 531 -22.90 -8.71 11.62
CA ILE A 531 -23.77 -7.76 10.90
C ILE A 531 -24.24 -8.34 9.56
N TYR A 532 -23.32 -8.92 8.78
CA TYR A 532 -23.58 -9.45 7.44
C TYR A 532 -23.50 -10.97 7.45
N PHE A 533 -24.66 -11.61 7.36
CA PHE A 533 -24.79 -13.07 7.35
C PHE A 533 -25.79 -13.54 6.27
N PRO A 534 -25.75 -14.82 5.87
CA PRO A 534 -26.65 -15.36 4.85
C PRO A 534 -28.13 -15.15 5.20
N TYR A 535 -28.92 -14.63 4.26
CA TYR A 535 -30.35 -14.33 4.46
C TYR A 535 -31.21 -15.57 4.79
N THR A 536 -30.66 -16.77 4.57
CA THR A 536 -31.25 -18.08 4.87
C THR A 536 -31.21 -18.45 6.35
N GLU A 537 -30.34 -17.81 7.15
CA GLU A 537 -30.23 -18.02 8.60
C GLU A 537 -31.37 -17.31 9.35
N LYS A 538 -32.57 -17.93 9.32
CA LYS A 538 -33.80 -17.36 9.88
C LYS A 538 -33.68 -16.94 11.34
N GLU A 539 -32.91 -17.69 12.14
CA GLU A 539 -32.73 -17.46 13.58
C GLU A 539 -31.95 -16.17 13.90
N LYS A 540 -31.06 -15.72 13.00
CA LYS A 540 -30.28 -14.50 13.17
C LYS A 540 -30.97 -13.25 12.63
N ARG A 541 -32.07 -13.40 11.88
CA ARG A 541 -32.73 -12.26 11.21
C ARG A 541 -33.36 -11.31 12.24
N LEU A 542 -33.10 -10.02 12.05
CA LEU A 542 -33.63 -8.93 12.89
C LEU A 542 -35.07 -8.58 12.50
N THR A 543 -36.01 -9.48 12.78
CA THR A 543 -37.43 -9.32 12.38
C THR A 543 -38.12 -8.11 13.01
N SER A 544 -37.62 -7.60 14.13
CA SER A 544 -38.08 -6.38 14.78
C SER A 544 -37.91 -5.12 13.92
N LEU A 545 -37.00 -5.12 12.94
CA LEU A 545 -36.77 -3.99 12.04
C LEU A 545 -37.63 -4.05 10.78
N HIS A 546 -38.37 -5.13 10.55
CA HIS A 546 -39.12 -5.33 9.30
C HIS A 546 -40.15 -4.22 9.04
N ASP A 547 -40.86 -3.74 10.06
CA ASP A 547 -41.86 -2.68 9.89
C ASP A 547 -41.21 -1.35 9.46
N SER A 548 -40.07 -1.01 10.07
CA SER A 548 -39.29 0.17 9.69
C SER A 548 -38.73 0.06 8.27
N ILE A 549 -38.23 -1.12 7.89
CA ILE A 549 -37.72 -1.39 6.54
C ILE A 549 -38.87 -1.35 5.52
N ALA A 550 -40.04 -1.89 5.87
CA ALA A 550 -41.22 -1.88 5.01
C ALA A 550 -41.73 -0.45 4.75
N SER A 551 -41.76 0.40 5.77
CA SER A 551 -42.05 1.83 5.59
C SER A 551 -41.00 2.48 4.68
N MET A 552 -39.71 2.23 4.90
CA MET A 552 -38.66 2.80 4.05
C MET A 552 -38.77 2.40 2.57
N LEU A 553 -39.20 1.17 2.27
CA LEU A 553 -39.26 0.63 0.91
C LEU A 553 -40.60 0.84 0.20
N TYR A 554 -41.71 0.83 0.93
CA TYR A 554 -43.06 0.73 0.36
C TYR A 554 -44.00 1.88 0.75
N ASP A 555 -43.58 2.83 1.59
CA ASP A 555 -44.41 3.98 1.94
C ASP A 555 -44.64 4.86 0.69
N PRO A 556 -45.90 5.17 0.32
CA PRO A 556 -46.20 6.00 -0.83
C PRO A 556 -45.81 7.48 -0.64
N GLU A 557 -45.59 7.94 0.59
CA GLU A 557 -45.20 9.33 0.85
C GLU A 557 -43.69 9.54 0.68
N GLN A 558 -43.29 10.36 -0.29
CA GLN A 558 -41.90 10.80 -0.43
C GLN A 558 -41.60 11.96 0.51
N ASN A 559 -40.59 11.78 1.37
CA ASN A 559 -40.08 12.80 2.30
C ASN A 559 -38.54 12.90 2.17
N GLU A 560 -37.91 13.79 2.95
CA GLU A 560 -36.44 13.99 2.95
C GLU A 560 -35.63 12.74 3.39
N VAL A 561 -36.27 11.68 3.90
CA VAL A 561 -35.65 10.39 4.23
C VAL A 561 -35.71 9.42 3.03
N HIS A 562 -36.60 9.66 2.07
CA HIS A 562 -36.75 8.87 0.83
C HIS A 562 -36.02 9.47 -0.38
N MET A 563 -35.57 10.73 -0.31
CA MET A 563 -34.69 11.38 -1.28
C MET A 563 -33.23 11.28 -0.84
#